data_AF-A0A445AH73-F1
#
_entry.id   AF-A0A445AH73-F1
#
_cell.length_a   1.000
_cell.length_b   1.000
_cell.length_c   1.000
_cell.angle_alpha   90.00
_cell.angle_beta   90.00
_cell.angle_gamma   90.00
#
_symmetry.space_group_name_H-M   'P 1'
#
loop_
_entity.id
_entity.type
_entity.pdbx_description
1 polymer ?
#
loop_
_entity_poly.entity_id
_entity_poly.type
_entity_poly.pdbx_seq_one_letter_code
_entity_poly.pdbx_strand_id
1 'polypeptide(L)'
;MKKIQIKNYDTLKELFGADRATGKGAATSRERIQKIDRDHIDLNDSFENIEFSDIDVNMGHDTPTFSANLDSPSAPHSQPNQLGGTSTSRGTKHKSPMNDFLEAQYEKVALRITTMADAVKEGTYLSSKLHDVAQRQVSVAEKQVSLIERQVAITEKGLAIMQQSRPRLYSESDVWDMLTELGLIGSARMQCYQFLCENEQKKRQIFGIPLEMRLDALFYFMTAAGVRLGDMVLS
;
A
#
# COMPACT_ATOMS: atom_id res chain seq x y z
N MET A 1 21.35 0.62 2.22
CA MET A 1 19.89 0.69 2.48
C MET A 1 19.54 2.09 2.95
N LYS A 2 18.71 2.83 2.20
CA LYS A 2 18.19 4.13 2.66
C LYS A 2 17.10 3.84 3.71
N LYS A 3 17.27 4.32 4.95
CA LYS A 3 16.22 4.28 5.97
C LYS A 3 15.08 5.18 5.50
N ILE A 4 13.91 4.59 5.26
CA ILE A 4 12.68 5.32 5.00
C ILE A 4 12.35 6.08 6.28
N GLN A 5 12.45 7.41 6.24
CA GLN A 5 12.01 8.25 7.34
C GLN A 5 10.48 8.38 7.27
N ILE A 6 9.79 7.74 8.21
CA ILE A 6 8.37 7.98 8.43
C ILE A 6 8.27 9.33 9.15
N LYS A 7 7.74 10.33 8.46
CA LYS A 7 7.47 11.64 9.07
C LYS A 7 6.48 11.44 10.23
N ASN A 8 6.72 12.13 11.35
CA ASN A 8 5.89 12.09 12.56
C ASN A 8 5.87 10.74 13.30
N TYR A 9 6.93 9.93 13.15
CA TYR A 9 7.08 8.67 13.90
C TYR A 9 6.95 8.86 15.41
N ASP A 10 7.49 9.96 15.94
CA ASP A 10 7.43 10.24 17.38
C ASP A 10 5.99 10.47 17.86
N THR A 11 5.17 11.17 17.08
CA THR A 11 3.74 11.38 17.36
C THR A 11 2.95 10.08 17.30
N LEU A 12 3.23 9.22 16.31
CA LEU A 12 2.61 7.89 16.22
C LEU A 12 3.01 7.00 17.41
N LYS A 13 4.28 7.08 17.81
CA LYS A 13 4.80 6.35 18.97
C LYS A 13 4.20 6.85 20.28
N GLU A 14 3.94 8.14 20.41
CA GLU A 14 3.24 8.72 21.56
C GLU A 14 1.77 8.27 21.60
N LEU A 15 1.07 8.30 20.46
CA LEU A 15 -0.36 7.96 20.35
C LEU A 15 -0.64 6.48 20.62
N PHE A 16 0.21 5.58 20.13
CA PHE A 16 0.03 4.12 20.23
C PHE A 16 1.01 3.44 21.20
N GLY A 17 1.93 4.19 21.81
CA GLY A 17 2.88 3.66 22.77
C GLY A 17 2.21 3.18 24.05
N ALA A 18 1.10 3.83 24.45
CA ALA A 18 0.33 3.48 25.64
C ALA A 18 -0.49 2.18 25.48
N ASP A 19 -0.92 1.85 24.26
CA ASP A 19 -1.76 0.66 23.98
C ASP A 19 -1.00 -0.68 24.07
N ARG A 20 0.34 -0.65 24.21
CA ARG A 20 1.15 -1.88 24.29
C ARG A 20 1.21 -2.54 25.66
N ALA A 21 0.57 -1.98 26.69
CA ALA A 21 0.72 -2.50 28.05
C ALA A 21 -0.58 -2.50 28.87
N THR A 22 -1.56 -3.32 28.51
CA THR A 22 -2.42 -3.96 29.52
C THR A 22 -2.84 -5.35 29.06
N GLY A 23 -2.02 -6.34 29.42
CA GLY A 23 -2.36 -7.74 29.29
C GLY A 23 -3.54 -8.09 30.21
N LYS A 24 -4.77 -7.99 29.70
CA LYS A 24 -5.93 -8.78 30.19
C LYS A 24 -7.19 -8.76 29.31
N GLY A 25 -7.14 -8.21 28.09
CA GLY A 25 -8.32 -8.18 27.20
C GLY A 25 -8.03 -7.93 25.72
N ALA A 26 -6.79 -8.03 25.27
CA ALA A 26 -6.46 -7.86 23.86
C ALA A 26 -6.78 -9.16 23.12
N ALA A 27 -7.96 -9.23 22.50
CA ALA A 27 -8.27 -10.31 21.58
C ALA A 27 -7.21 -10.31 20.46
N THR A 28 -6.39 -11.34 20.42
CA THR A 28 -5.29 -11.43 19.46
C THR A 28 -5.87 -11.58 18.06
N SER A 29 -5.14 -11.14 17.02
CA SER A 29 -5.56 -11.31 15.62
C SER A 29 -5.95 -12.77 15.28
N ARG A 30 -5.40 -13.74 16.03
CA ARG A 30 -5.71 -15.16 15.97
C ARG A 30 -7.14 -15.52 16.46
N GLU A 31 -7.68 -14.82 17.46
CA GLU A 31 -9.06 -15.01 17.93
C GLU A 31 -10.11 -14.45 16.96
N ARG A 32 -9.78 -13.37 16.23
CA ARG A 32 -10.69 -12.83 15.20
C ARG A 32 -10.85 -13.79 14.02
N ILE A 33 -9.81 -14.54 13.66
CA ILE A 33 -9.84 -15.51 12.55
C ILE A 33 -10.77 -16.70 12.88
N GLN A 34 -10.75 -17.21 14.13
CA GLN A 34 -11.67 -18.29 14.53
C GLN A 34 -13.14 -17.85 14.64
N LYS A 35 -13.40 -16.56 14.84
CA LYS A 35 -14.77 -16.05 14.94
C LYS A 35 -15.46 -15.94 13.58
N ILE A 36 -14.70 -15.65 12.51
CA ILE A 36 -15.20 -15.61 11.13
C ILE A 36 -15.63 -17.00 10.66
N ASP A 37 -15.00 -18.05 11.16
CA ASP A 37 -15.31 -19.45 10.80
C ASP A 37 -16.66 -19.95 11.37
N ARG A 38 -17.22 -19.26 12.39
CA ARG A 38 -18.52 -19.65 13.00
C ARG A 38 -19.73 -18.96 12.39
N ASP A 39 -19.56 -17.80 11.78
CA ASP A 39 -20.66 -17.03 11.23
C ASP A 39 -20.70 -17.26 9.71
N HIS A 40 -21.36 -18.35 9.30
CA HIS A 40 -21.62 -18.66 7.88
C HIS A 40 -22.61 -17.62 7.33
N ILE A 41 -22.09 -16.49 6.85
CA ILE A 41 -22.85 -15.54 6.04
C ILE A 41 -23.05 -16.22 4.68
N ASP A 42 -24.28 -16.67 4.43
CA ASP A 42 -24.69 -17.17 3.13
C ASP A 42 -24.68 -16.02 2.11
N LEU A 43 -23.72 -16.08 1.18
CA LEU A 43 -23.54 -15.10 0.10
C LEU A 43 -24.12 -15.62 -1.23
N ASN A 44 -24.90 -16.70 -1.22
CA ASN A 44 -25.30 -17.43 -2.41
C ASN A 44 -26.51 -16.85 -3.18
N ASP A 45 -27.16 -15.79 -2.70
CA ASP A 45 -28.37 -15.25 -3.37
C ASP A 45 -28.10 -14.31 -4.56
N SER A 46 -26.86 -14.14 -5.05
CA SER A 46 -26.58 -13.14 -6.11
C SER A 46 -25.47 -13.48 -7.12
N PHE A 47 -25.20 -14.75 -7.44
CA PHE A 47 -24.40 -15.03 -8.65
C PHE A 47 -25.11 -16.01 -9.57
N GLU A 48 -25.90 -15.48 -10.50
CA GLU A 48 -26.16 -16.19 -11.74
C GLU A 48 -24.87 -16.17 -12.59
N ASN A 49 -24.27 -17.37 -12.73
CA ASN A 49 -23.53 -17.85 -13.90
C ASN A 49 -22.30 -17.04 -14.36
N ILE A 50 -21.12 -17.37 -13.83
CA ILE A 50 -19.89 -17.41 -14.62
C ILE A 50 -19.20 -18.75 -14.33
N GLU A 51 -19.38 -19.69 -15.25
CA GLU A 51 -18.69 -20.98 -15.29
C GLU A 51 -17.18 -20.76 -15.45
N PHE A 52 -16.42 -20.95 -14.38
CA PHE A 52 -14.97 -21.10 -14.46
C PHE A 52 -14.66 -22.60 -14.51
N SER A 53 -14.22 -23.08 -15.66
CA SER A 53 -13.63 -24.42 -15.78
C SER A 53 -12.28 -24.44 -15.05
N ASP A 54 -12.12 -25.37 -14.13
CA ASP A 54 -10.88 -25.64 -13.41
C ASP A 54 -9.72 -25.94 -14.38
N ILE A 55 -8.64 -25.15 -14.31
CA ILE A 55 -7.37 -25.49 -14.94
C ILE A 55 -6.50 -26.18 -13.89
N ASP A 56 -6.46 -27.50 -13.98
CA ASP A 56 -5.46 -28.36 -13.35
C ASP A 56 -4.07 -28.04 -13.93
N VAL A 57 -3.19 -27.45 -13.12
CA VAL A 57 -1.78 -27.21 -13.47
C VAL A 57 -0.93 -28.23 -12.75
N ASN A 58 -0.87 -29.44 -13.30
CA ASN A 58 0.18 -30.40 -13.01
C ASN A 58 1.20 -30.35 -14.15
N MET A 59 2.16 -29.43 -14.09
CA MET A 59 3.27 -29.37 -15.05
C MET A 59 4.56 -29.75 -14.33
N GLY A 60 4.94 -31.02 -14.54
CA GLY A 60 6.19 -31.59 -14.08
C GLY A 60 7.41 -30.82 -14.56
N HIS A 61 8.40 -30.73 -13.68
CA HIS A 61 9.72 -30.22 -13.97
C HIS A 61 10.47 -31.23 -14.84
N ASP A 62 10.72 -30.88 -16.10
CA ASP A 62 11.88 -31.39 -16.84
C ASP A 62 12.57 -30.21 -17.52
N THR A 63 13.80 -29.97 -17.09
CA THR A 63 14.67 -28.88 -17.52
C THR A 63 15.58 -29.41 -18.63
N PRO A 64 15.58 -28.87 -19.87
CA PRO A 64 16.64 -29.15 -20.82
C PRO A 64 17.73 -28.07 -20.65
N THR A 65 18.82 -28.46 -20.00
CA THR A 65 20.08 -27.72 -19.95
C THR A 65 20.70 -27.68 -21.35
N PHE A 66 20.81 -26.51 -21.97
CA PHE A 66 21.63 -26.30 -23.17
C PHE A 66 23.08 -26.04 -22.76
N SER A 67 23.97 -27.02 -22.94
CA SER A 67 25.42 -26.81 -22.83
C SER A 67 25.97 -26.30 -24.16
N ALA A 68 26.70 -25.18 -24.10
CA ALA A 68 27.53 -24.69 -25.19
C ALA A 68 28.66 -25.67 -25.50
N ASN A 69 28.82 -26.06 -26.77
CA ASN A 69 30.10 -26.41 -27.36
C ASN A 69 30.05 -26.14 -28.86
N LEU A 70 30.78 -25.10 -29.28
CA LEU A 70 31.11 -24.80 -30.66
C LEU A 70 32.22 -25.76 -31.08
N ASP A 71 31.91 -26.70 -31.97
CA ASP A 71 32.93 -27.52 -32.61
C ASP A 71 33.08 -27.12 -34.08
N SER A 72 34.33 -26.84 -34.47
CA SER A 72 34.75 -26.49 -35.82
C SER A 72 35.17 -27.77 -36.54
N PRO A 73 34.74 -28.05 -37.79
CA PRO A 73 35.36 -29.12 -38.56
C PRO A 73 36.57 -28.58 -39.31
N SER A 74 37.76 -28.84 -38.77
CA SER A 74 38.98 -29.01 -39.55
C SER A 74 38.87 -30.31 -40.37
N ALA A 75 39.28 -30.25 -41.63
CA ALA A 75 39.23 -31.37 -42.57
C ALA A 75 40.10 -32.56 -42.15
N PRO A 76 39.68 -33.81 -42.44
CA PRO A 76 40.60 -34.91 -42.64
C PRO A 76 40.78 -35.20 -44.14
N HIS A 77 42.04 -35.15 -44.50
CA HIS A 77 42.69 -35.61 -45.71
C HIS A 77 42.42 -37.10 -45.97
N SER A 78 41.96 -37.44 -47.19
CA SER A 78 42.07 -38.78 -47.76
C SER A 78 42.40 -38.67 -49.25
N GLN A 79 43.66 -38.97 -49.59
CA GLN A 79 44.13 -39.17 -50.96
C GLN A 79 43.52 -40.43 -51.58
N PRO A 80 43.40 -40.47 -52.91
CA PRO A 80 43.64 -41.68 -53.69
C PRO A 80 44.86 -41.52 -54.62
N ASN A 81 45.73 -42.52 -54.60
CA ASN A 81 46.88 -42.65 -55.49
C ASN A 81 46.48 -42.90 -56.96
N GLN A 82 47.36 -42.47 -57.86
CA GLN A 82 47.40 -42.69 -59.32
C GLN A 82 47.39 -44.21 -59.68
N LEU A 83 47.08 -44.75 -60.87
CA LEU A 83 47.37 -44.34 -62.26
C LEU A 83 46.72 -45.36 -63.27
N GLY A 84 46.27 -44.87 -64.43
CA GLY A 84 46.24 -45.60 -65.73
C GLY A 84 44.85 -45.91 -66.31
N GLY A 85 44.39 -45.37 -67.44
CA GLY A 85 44.99 -44.49 -68.44
C GLY A 85 43.98 -44.08 -69.55
N THR A 86 44.39 -43.10 -70.35
CA THR A 86 43.92 -42.67 -71.69
C THR A 86 42.56 -41.96 -71.86
N SER A 87 42.64 -40.63 -71.80
CA SER A 87 42.29 -39.63 -72.82
C SER A 87 40.98 -39.79 -73.62
N THR A 88 39.96 -39.03 -73.21
CA THR A 88 39.00 -38.42 -74.14
C THR A 88 38.37 -37.21 -73.44
N SER A 89 38.53 -36.01 -73.99
CA SER A 89 37.69 -34.87 -73.61
C SER A 89 37.39 -34.02 -74.83
N ARG A 90 36.19 -34.25 -75.34
CA ARG A 90 35.55 -33.52 -76.42
C ARG A 90 34.99 -32.22 -75.82
N GLY A 91 35.37 -31.08 -76.39
CA GLY A 91 35.01 -29.77 -75.86
C GLY A 91 33.50 -29.54 -75.84
N THR A 92 32.95 -29.28 -74.66
CA THR A 92 31.59 -28.79 -74.45
C THR A 92 31.65 -27.50 -73.64
N LYS A 93 31.31 -26.37 -74.28
CA LYS A 93 31.16 -25.06 -73.63
C LYS A 93 29.87 -25.07 -72.80
N HIS A 94 29.91 -25.52 -71.55
CA HIS A 94 28.79 -25.35 -70.62
C HIS A 94 28.92 -24.04 -69.85
N LYS A 95 28.04 -23.09 -70.17
CA LYS A 95 27.86 -21.79 -69.51
C LYS A 95 26.59 -21.80 -68.64
N SER A 96 26.41 -22.85 -67.84
CA SER A 96 25.20 -23.15 -67.03
C SER A 96 25.42 -23.24 -65.51
N PRO A 97 26.58 -23.67 -64.97
CA PRO A 97 26.72 -23.91 -63.52
C PRO A 97 26.59 -22.66 -62.62
N MET A 98 26.87 -21.47 -63.17
CA MET A 98 26.87 -20.22 -62.40
C MET A 98 25.46 -19.66 -62.19
N ASN A 99 24.54 -19.85 -63.15
CA ASN A 99 23.18 -19.31 -63.05
C ASN A 99 22.35 -20.08 -62.02
N ASP A 100 22.39 -21.41 -62.06
CA ASP A 100 21.65 -22.26 -61.10
C ASP A 100 22.11 -22.01 -59.66
N PHE A 101 23.41 -21.73 -59.46
CA PHE A 101 23.95 -21.33 -58.17
C PHE A 101 23.40 -19.98 -57.70
N LEU A 102 23.36 -18.97 -58.58
CA LEU A 102 22.82 -17.64 -58.24
C LEU A 102 21.33 -17.71 -57.92
N GLU A 103 20.56 -18.52 -58.65
CA GLU A 103 19.14 -18.73 -58.41
C GLU A 103 18.89 -19.42 -57.05
N ALA A 104 19.69 -20.45 -56.71
CA ALA A 104 19.63 -21.09 -55.40
C ALA A 104 19.97 -20.11 -54.25
N GLN A 105 20.90 -19.17 -54.46
CA GLN A 105 21.18 -18.12 -53.47
C GLN A 105 20.02 -17.14 -53.34
N TYR A 106 19.38 -16.75 -54.45
CA TYR A 106 18.23 -15.85 -54.44
C TYR A 106 17.06 -16.47 -53.68
N GLU A 107 16.72 -17.72 -53.95
CA GLU A 107 15.67 -18.45 -53.23
C GLU A 107 15.98 -18.61 -51.75
N LYS A 108 17.24 -18.89 -51.39
CA LYS A 108 17.68 -18.96 -49.99
C LYS A 108 17.56 -17.62 -49.28
N VAL A 109 17.87 -16.51 -49.96
CA VAL A 109 17.70 -15.16 -49.40
C VAL A 109 16.23 -14.82 -49.28
N ALA A 110 15.41 -15.10 -50.29
CA ALA A 110 13.96 -14.89 -50.25
C ALA A 110 13.31 -15.64 -49.07
N LEU A 111 13.64 -16.92 -48.88
CA LEU A 111 13.17 -17.73 -47.76
C LEU A 111 13.59 -17.17 -46.40
N ARG A 112 14.81 -16.64 -46.29
CA ARG A 112 15.27 -15.99 -45.05
C ARG A 112 14.52 -14.69 -44.78
N ILE A 113 14.27 -13.88 -45.81
CA ILE A 113 13.51 -12.63 -45.69
C ILE A 113 12.06 -12.91 -45.27
N THR A 114 11.40 -13.91 -45.86
CA THR A 114 10.03 -14.27 -45.45
C THR A 114 9.98 -14.76 -44.00
N THR A 115 10.92 -15.63 -43.62
CA THR A 115 11.05 -16.10 -42.23
C THR A 115 11.27 -14.92 -41.26
N MET A 116 12.11 -13.95 -41.64
CA MET A 116 12.32 -12.74 -40.84
C MET A 116 11.05 -11.87 -40.77
N ALA A 117 10.30 -11.73 -41.87
CA ALA A 117 9.06 -10.97 -41.90
C ALA A 117 8.00 -11.57 -40.97
N ASP A 118 7.85 -12.89 -40.96
CA ASP A 118 6.94 -13.60 -40.05
C ASP A 118 7.36 -13.40 -38.58
N ALA A 119 8.65 -13.53 -38.28
CA ALA A 119 9.17 -13.28 -36.93
C ALA A 119 8.94 -11.83 -36.46
N VAL A 120 9.12 -10.85 -37.34
CA VAL A 120 8.83 -9.44 -37.04
C VAL A 120 7.34 -9.23 -36.78
N LYS A 121 6.47 -9.84 -37.59
CA LYS A 121 5.01 -9.76 -37.40
C LYS A 121 4.60 -10.32 -36.03
N GLU A 122 5.10 -11.50 -35.66
CA GLU A 122 4.86 -12.07 -34.32
C GLU A 122 5.41 -11.17 -33.21
N GLY A 123 6.61 -10.61 -33.38
CA GLY A 123 7.19 -9.66 -32.44
C GLY A 123 6.33 -8.41 -32.24
N THR A 124 5.75 -7.86 -33.30
CA THR A 124 4.83 -6.70 -33.21
C THR A 124 3.53 -7.05 -32.50
N TYR A 125 2.99 -8.25 -32.75
CA TYR A 125 1.78 -8.74 -32.06
C TYR A 125 2.03 -8.91 -30.56
N LEU A 126 3.13 -9.56 -30.17
CA LEU A 126 3.53 -9.72 -28.77
C LEU A 126 3.78 -8.36 -28.09
N SER A 127 4.45 -7.44 -28.79
CA SER A 127 4.69 -6.08 -28.30
C SER A 127 3.38 -5.33 -28.02
N SER A 128 2.38 -5.44 -28.90
CA SER A 128 1.05 -4.86 -28.68
C SER A 128 0.36 -5.46 -27.46
N LYS A 129 0.43 -6.79 -27.27
CA LYS A 129 -0.15 -7.44 -26.08
C LYS A 129 0.54 -7.01 -24.78
N LEU A 130 1.86 -6.86 -24.80
CA LEU A 130 2.62 -6.35 -23.66
C LEU A 130 2.26 -4.88 -23.36
N HIS A 131 2.06 -4.06 -24.39
CA HIS A 131 1.58 -2.69 -24.22
C HIS A 131 0.20 -2.66 -23.54
N ASP A 132 -0.75 -3.49 -23.97
CA ASP A 132 -2.07 -3.58 -23.34
C ASP A 132 -1.99 -3.97 -21.86
N VAL A 133 -1.11 -4.92 -21.52
CA VAL A 133 -0.87 -5.33 -20.13
C VAL A 133 -0.27 -4.19 -19.32
N ALA A 134 0.74 -3.51 -19.85
CA ALA A 134 1.37 -2.37 -19.21
C ALA A 134 0.35 -1.23 -18.96
N GLN A 135 -0.51 -0.94 -19.94
CA GLN A 135 -1.55 0.07 -19.80
C GLN A 135 -2.57 -0.31 -18.72
N ARG A 136 -3.01 -1.57 -18.67
CA ARG A 136 -3.91 -2.04 -17.60
C ARG A 136 -3.26 -1.93 -16.22
N GLN A 137 -1.98 -2.28 -16.10
CA GLN A 137 -1.23 -2.16 -14.84
C GLN A 137 -1.14 -0.69 -14.38
N VAL A 138 -0.88 0.24 -15.31
CA VAL A 138 -0.88 1.68 -15.01
C VAL A 138 -2.25 2.12 -14.50
N SER A 139 -3.35 1.75 -15.18
CA SER A 139 -4.71 2.10 -14.71
C SER A 139 -5.06 1.50 -13.35
N VAL A 140 -4.56 0.31 -13.02
CA VAL A 140 -4.74 -0.27 -11.68
C VAL A 140 -3.95 0.52 -10.63
N ALA A 141 -2.71 0.91 -10.94
CA ALA A 141 -1.89 1.72 -10.05
C ALA A 141 -2.52 3.10 -9.79
N GLU A 142 -3.06 3.76 -10.81
CA GLU A 142 -3.78 5.03 -10.68
C GLU A 142 -5.00 4.91 -9.75
N LYS A 143 -5.78 3.84 -9.88
CA LYS A 143 -6.91 3.55 -8.99
C LYS A 143 -6.46 3.32 -7.55
N GLN A 144 -5.36 2.60 -7.36
CA GLN A 144 -4.78 2.38 -6.02
C GLN A 144 -4.32 3.69 -5.38
N VAL A 145 -3.65 4.56 -6.14
CA VAL A 145 -3.26 5.90 -5.66
C VAL A 145 -4.48 6.70 -5.23
N SER A 146 -5.54 6.72 -6.06
CA SER A 146 -6.79 7.42 -5.73
C SER A 146 -7.44 6.90 -4.44
N LEU A 147 -7.40 5.58 -4.20
CA LEU A 147 -7.89 4.98 -2.96
C LEU A 147 -7.03 5.39 -1.75
N ILE A 148 -5.71 5.41 -1.91
CA ILE A 148 -4.77 5.85 -0.85
C ILE A 148 -5.02 7.32 -0.51
N GLU A 149 -5.17 8.19 -1.49
CA GLU A 149 -5.48 9.61 -1.27
C GLU A 149 -6.79 9.79 -0.50
N ARG A 150 -7.84 9.05 -0.87
CA ARG A 150 -9.11 9.06 -0.14
C ARG A 150 -8.94 8.56 1.30
N GLN A 151 -8.15 7.51 1.51
CA GLN A 151 -7.90 6.98 2.84
C GLN A 151 -7.13 7.98 3.72
N VAL A 152 -6.13 8.68 3.16
CA VAL A 152 -5.40 9.76 3.83
C VAL A 152 -6.36 10.87 4.24
N ALA A 153 -7.23 11.33 3.33
CA ALA A 153 -8.20 12.38 3.63
C ALA A 153 -9.19 11.98 4.75
N ILE A 154 -9.61 10.71 4.80
CA ILE A 154 -10.45 10.18 5.88
C ILE A 154 -9.68 10.18 7.20
N THR A 155 -8.43 9.72 7.21
CA THR A 155 -7.58 9.69 8.40
C THR A 155 -7.29 11.11 8.91
N GLU A 156 -7.01 12.07 8.03
CA GLU A 156 -6.81 13.49 8.40
C GLU A 156 -8.07 14.10 9.02
N LYS A 157 -9.25 13.86 8.42
CA LYS A 157 -10.53 14.30 9.01
C LYS A 157 -10.78 13.65 10.36
N GLY A 158 -10.50 12.35 10.50
CA GLY A 158 -10.59 11.64 11.78
C GLY A 158 -9.68 12.25 12.84
N LEU A 159 -8.45 12.61 12.46
CA LEU A 159 -7.49 13.28 13.35
C LEU A 159 -7.99 14.67 13.78
N ALA A 160 -8.53 15.46 12.85
CA ALA A 160 -9.10 16.76 13.17
C ALA A 160 -10.28 16.65 14.15
N ILE A 161 -11.18 15.67 13.94
CA ILE A 161 -12.28 15.38 14.88
C ILE A 161 -11.73 14.98 16.24
N MET A 162 -10.75 14.07 16.29
CA MET A 162 -10.10 13.68 17.55
C MET A 162 -9.46 14.87 18.27
N GLN A 163 -8.82 15.78 17.53
CA GLN A 163 -8.20 16.97 18.11
C GLN A 163 -9.23 17.97 18.63
N GLN A 164 -10.31 18.22 17.88
CA GLN A 164 -11.39 19.13 18.27
C GLN A 164 -12.26 18.58 19.41
N SER A 165 -12.46 17.27 19.47
CA SER A 165 -13.20 16.59 20.53
C SER A 165 -12.38 16.38 21.81
N ARG A 166 -11.08 16.72 21.83
CA ARG A 166 -10.31 16.66 23.06
C ARG A 166 -10.96 17.58 24.10
N PRO A 167 -11.29 17.06 25.30
CA PRO A 167 -11.73 17.92 26.39
C PRO A 167 -10.65 18.96 26.65
N ARG A 168 -11.01 20.25 26.66
CA ARG A 168 -10.09 21.30 27.10
C ARG A 168 -9.66 20.97 28.53
N LEU A 169 -8.36 20.73 28.71
CA LEU A 169 -7.75 20.51 30.01
C LEU A 169 -7.39 21.88 30.58
N TYR A 170 -8.01 22.24 31.70
CA TYR A 170 -7.71 23.46 32.43
C TYR A 170 -6.75 23.11 33.56
N SER A 171 -5.60 23.76 33.59
CA SER A 171 -4.62 23.64 34.65
C SER A 171 -5.16 24.25 35.96
N GLU A 172 -4.55 23.88 37.08
CA GLU A 172 -4.86 24.47 38.38
C GLU A 172 -4.60 25.99 38.39
N SER A 173 -3.56 26.46 37.68
CA SER A 173 -3.30 27.89 37.50
C SER A 173 -4.43 28.59 36.76
N ASP A 174 -4.98 27.99 35.70
CA ASP A 174 -6.12 28.55 34.96
C ASP A 174 -7.35 28.71 35.87
N VAL A 175 -7.57 27.76 36.79
CA VAL A 175 -8.64 27.84 37.79
C VAL A 175 -8.38 29.00 38.73
N TRP A 176 -7.15 29.13 39.22
CA TRP A 176 -6.77 30.20 40.14
C TRP A 176 -6.94 31.59 39.50
N ASP A 177 -6.52 31.75 38.25
CA ASP A 177 -6.63 33.01 37.51
C ASP A 177 -8.10 33.39 37.28
N MET A 178 -8.91 32.43 36.82
CA MET A 178 -10.35 32.63 36.63
C MET A 178 -11.06 33.04 37.94
N LEU A 179 -10.70 32.45 39.09
CA LEU A 179 -11.25 32.88 40.37
C LEU A 179 -10.80 34.30 40.76
N THR A 180 -9.63 34.76 40.32
CA THR A 180 -9.20 36.17 40.45
C THR A 180 -10.09 37.09 39.65
N GLU A 181 -10.36 36.74 38.39
CA GLU A 181 -11.18 37.56 37.49
C GLU A 181 -12.61 37.70 38.00
N LEU A 182 -13.12 36.68 38.70
CA LEU A 182 -14.42 36.71 39.37
C LEU A 182 -14.43 37.51 40.68
N GLY A 183 -13.29 38.08 41.10
CA GLY A 183 -13.19 38.91 42.30
C GLY A 183 -13.25 38.13 43.62
N LEU A 184 -13.01 36.81 43.60
CA LEU A 184 -13.00 35.99 44.83
C LEU A 184 -11.68 36.19 45.59
N ILE A 185 -11.79 36.43 46.91
CA ILE A 185 -10.63 36.76 47.77
C ILE A 185 -10.63 35.89 49.03
N GLY A 186 -9.45 35.54 49.53
CA GLY A 186 -9.29 34.88 50.83
C GLY A 186 -9.86 33.46 50.90
N SER A 187 -10.55 33.15 52.00
CA SER A 187 -11.12 31.80 52.26
C SER A 187 -12.09 31.37 51.15
N ALA A 188 -12.85 32.32 50.62
CA ALA A 188 -13.76 32.13 49.50
C ALA A 188 -13.12 31.48 48.30
N ARG A 189 -12.05 32.12 47.84
CA ARG A 189 -11.29 31.69 46.69
C ARG A 189 -10.71 30.31 46.90
N MET A 190 -10.19 30.03 48.10
CA MET A 190 -9.60 28.73 48.42
C MET A 190 -10.64 27.60 48.41
N GLN A 191 -11.84 27.84 48.95
CA GLN A 191 -12.93 26.87 48.94
C GLN A 191 -13.40 26.58 47.50
N CYS A 192 -13.55 27.61 46.68
CA CYS A 192 -13.90 27.46 45.26
C CYS A 192 -12.80 26.73 44.48
N TYR A 193 -11.53 27.07 44.72
CA TYR A 193 -10.38 26.43 44.09
C TYR A 193 -10.34 24.94 44.41
N GLN A 194 -10.43 24.58 45.70
CA GLN A 194 -10.42 23.19 46.15
C GLN A 194 -11.56 22.40 45.50
N PHE A 195 -12.78 22.95 45.53
CA PHE A 195 -13.96 22.31 44.94
C PHE A 195 -13.78 22.04 43.44
N LEU A 196 -13.25 23.01 42.68
CA LEU A 196 -13.04 22.85 41.23
C LEU A 196 -11.89 21.90 40.89
N CYS A 197 -10.83 21.86 41.72
CA CYS A 197 -9.73 20.90 41.55
C CYS A 197 -10.19 19.46 41.85
N GLU A 198 -11.06 19.27 42.83
CA GLU A 198 -11.64 17.96 43.15
C GLU A 198 -12.71 17.52 42.13
N ASN A 199 -13.34 18.46 41.41
CA ASN A 199 -14.46 18.18 40.50
C ASN A 199 -14.16 18.59 39.04
N GLU A 200 -13.43 17.75 38.32
CA GLU A 200 -13.09 17.94 36.89
C GLU A 200 -14.30 18.21 35.97
N GLN A 201 -15.45 17.59 36.25
CA GLN A 201 -16.65 17.83 35.46
C GLN A 201 -17.20 19.25 35.66
N LYS A 202 -17.24 19.72 36.91
CA LYS A 202 -17.71 21.08 37.25
C LYS A 202 -16.73 22.13 36.79
N LYS A 203 -15.42 21.85 36.89
CA LYS A 203 -14.36 22.65 36.27
C LYS A 203 -14.61 22.83 34.77
N ARG A 204 -14.78 21.76 33.99
CA ARG A 204 -15.04 21.89 32.55
C ARG A 204 -16.33 22.65 32.24
N GLN A 205 -17.39 22.47 33.04
CA GLN A 205 -18.64 23.22 32.88
C GLN A 205 -18.45 24.72 33.14
N ILE A 206 -17.74 25.10 34.21
CA ILE A 206 -17.58 26.52 34.57
C ILE A 206 -16.81 27.32 33.51
N PHE A 207 -15.76 26.73 32.93
CA PHE A 207 -15.00 27.38 31.86
C PHE A 207 -15.77 27.49 30.54
N GLY A 208 -16.82 26.68 30.34
CA GLY A 208 -17.71 26.78 29.19
C GLY A 208 -18.77 27.88 29.31
N ILE A 209 -18.97 28.45 30.50
CA ILE A 209 -19.96 29.48 30.77
C ILE A 209 -19.33 30.87 30.53
N PRO A 210 -20.05 31.85 29.94
CA PRO A 210 -19.61 33.24 29.83
C PRO A 210 -19.22 33.84 31.18
N LEU A 211 -18.16 34.66 31.21
CA LEU A 211 -17.52 35.16 32.43
C LEU A 211 -18.52 35.76 33.42
N GLU A 212 -19.50 36.51 32.91
CA GLU A 212 -20.52 37.23 33.68
C GLU A 212 -21.43 36.30 34.47
N MET A 213 -21.62 35.05 34.01
CA MET A 213 -22.50 34.05 34.62
C MET A 213 -21.72 32.98 35.41
N ARG A 214 -20.38 33.00 35.36
CA ARG A 214 -19.55 31.97 36.02
C ARG A 214 -19.68 32.02 37.53
N LEU A 215 -19.76 33.20 38.13
CA LEU A 215 -19.87 33.33 39.59
C LEU A 215 -21.16 32.67 40.10
N ASP A 216 -22.31 33.02 39.52
CA ASP A 216 -23.61 32.42 39.87
C ASP A 216 -23.65 30.90 39.66
N ALA A 217 -23.09 30.42 38.54
CA ALA A 217 -22.99 29.00 38.25
C ALA A 217 -22.10 28.25 39.26
N LEU A 218 -21.01 28.89 39.72
CA LEU A 218 -20.11 28.33 40.72
C LEU A 218 -20.81 28.18 42.08
N PHE A 219 -21.54 29.21 42.51
CA PHE A 219 -22.37 29.17 43.71
C PHE A 219 -23.44 28.07 43.64
N TYR A 220 -24.11 27.96 42.49
CA TYR A 220 -25.09 26.89 42.24
C TYR A 220 -24.46 25.50 42.34
N PHE A 221 -23.29 25.29 41.73
CA PHE A 221 -22.59 24.00 41.79
C PHE A 221 -22.14 23.63 43.20
N MET A 222 -21.60 24.58 43.96
CA MET A 222 -21.12 24.34 45.31
C MET A 222 -22.28 24.06 46.28
N THR A 223 -23.39 24.80 46.13
CA THR A 223 -24.60 24.60 46.94
C THR A 223 -25.27 23.25 46.63
N ALA A 224 -25.36 22.88 45.35
CA ALA A 224 -25.88 21.58 44.93
C ALA A 224 -25.00 20.41 45.42
N ALA A 225 -23.69 20.64 45.60
CA ALA A 225 -22.76 19.67 46.16
C ALA A 225 -22.73 19.66 47.70
N GLY A 226 -23.53 20.49 48.38
CA GLY A 226 -23.58 20.59 49.84
C GLY A 226 -22.37 21.29 50.46
N VAL A 227 -21.55 21.98 49.67
CA VAL A 227 -20.41 22.75 50.17
C VAL A 227 -20.93 24.05 50.76
N ARG A 228 -20.78 24.22 52.08
CA ARG A 228 -21.15 25.45 52.78
C ARG A 228 -20.05 26.48 52.58
N LEU A 229 -20.29 27.45 51.70
CA LEU A 229 -19.52 28.68 51.67
C LEU A 229 -19.79 29.40 52.99
N GLY A 230 -18.75 29.54 53.83
CA GLY A 230 -18.83 30.43 54.99
C GLY A 230 -19.09 31.85 54.51
N ASP A 231 -19.96 32.58 55.23
CA ASP A 231 -20.51 33.90 54.90
C ASP A 231 -19.61 34.75 53.98
N MET A 232 -19.96 34.77 52.70
CA MET A 232 -19.31 35.57 51.66
C MET A 232 -20.27 36.63 51.13
N VAL A 233 -20.55 37.63 51.95
CA VAL A 233 -20.97 38.95 51.49
C VAL A 233 -20.46 39.95 52.54
N LEU A 234 -19.58 40.88 52.12
CA LEU A 234 -19.08 42.11 52.79
C LEU A 234 -17.68 42.06 53.44
N SER A 235 -16.67 42.40 52.63
CA SER A 235 -15.80 43.55 52.91
C SER A 235 -15.39 44.22 51.60
#